data_AF-A0AAW7K513-F1
#
_entry.id   AF-A0AAW7K513-F1
#
_cell.length_a   1.000
_cell.length_b   1.000
_cell.length_c   1.000
_cell.angle_alpha   90.00
_cell.angle_beta   90.00
_cell.angle_gamma   90.00
#
_symmetry.space_group_name_H-M   'P 1'
#
loop_
_entity.id
_entity.type
_entity.pdbx_description
1 polymer ?
#
loop_
_entity_poly.entity_id
_entity_poly.type
_entity_poly.pdbx_seq_one_letter_code
_entity_poly.pdbx_strand_id
1 'polypeptide(L)'
;MAIQNFATLMASGRSTIPSHLAGNKADCMAVAMQAVQWGMNPFVVAQKTHVVSGTLGYEAQLVNAVIYAMAPTKDRIHYEWFGPWENVIGKFAEKVSKNGNKYIAPDWTLADEKGLGIRVWATMKGEDEPRVLELLLSQAQVRNSTLWASDPKQQLAYLAVKRWSRLYCPEVILGVYSTDELDGKPKPERDVTPRTNADLNKMINTKKAEPIEGELETTKVDERSPDALLADFTNAASNAKSVADLEKFFKYSQRVLASHPDQLEKAIDIYSIRKAEMEESVG
;
A
#
# COMPACT_ATOMS: atom_id res chain seq x y z
N MET A 1 17.90 -16.04 16.35
CA MET A 1 18.60 -16.63 15.19
C MET A 1 17.67 -17.43 14.28
N ALA A 2 16.84 -18.36 14.76
CA ALA A 2 16.00 -19.21 13.88
C ALA A 2 15.09 -18.42 12.91
N ILE A 3 14.37 -17.40 13.41
CA ILE A 3 13.45 -16.61 12.56
C ILE A 3 14.17 -15.71 11.55
N GLN A 4 15.37 -15.20 11.89
CA GLN A 4 16.19 -14.42 10.95
C GLN A 4 16.71 -15.27 9.79
N ASN A 5 17.08 -16.52 10.07
CA ASN A 5 17.48 -17.47 9.04
C ASN A 5 16.30 -17.85 8.16
N PHE A 6 15.12 -18.08 8.75
CA PHE A 6 13.88 -18.32 8.00
C PHE A 6 13.53 -17.14 7.09
N ALA A 7 13.58 -15.90 7.60
CA ALA A 7 13.30 -14.70 6.81
C ALA A 7 14.32 -14.50 5.68
N THR A 8 15.59 -14.83 5.91
CA THR A 8 16.62 -14.82 4.86
C THR A 8 16.32 -15.83 3.75
N LEU A 9 15.89 -17.04 4.12
CA LEU A 9 15.48 -18.06 3.15
C LEU A 9 14.22 -17.63 2.40
N MET A 10 13.24 -17.09 3.11
CA MET A 10 12.00 -16.57 2.55
C MET A 10 12.30 -15.49 1.50
N ALA A 11 13.11 -14.47 1.85
CA ALA A 11 13.50 -13.41 0.92
C ALA A 11 14.27 -13.90 -0.32
N SER A 12 14.87 -15.10 -0.28
CA SER A 12 15.54 -15.71 -1.43
C SER A 12 14.58 -16.39 -2.42
N GLY A 13 13.32 -16.59 -2.02
CA GLY A 13 12.27 -17.16 -2.87
C GLY A 13 11.95 -16.24 -4.04
N ARG A 14 11.89 -16.80 -5.26
CA ARG A 14 11.57 -16.04 -6.48
C ARG A 14 10.13 -16.19 -6.94
N SER A 15 9.57 -17.40 -6.86
CA SER A 15 8.24 -17.71 -7.37
C SER A 15 7.16 -17.72 -6.30
N THR A 16 7.54 -17.95 -5.04
CA THR A 16 6.62 -18.13 -3.92
C THR A 16 6.49 -16.91 -3.02
N ILE A 17 7.27 -15.86 -3.31
CA ILE A 17 7.29 -14.59 -2.58
C ILE A 17 7.04 -13.44 -3.55
N PRO A 18 6.16 -12.48 -3.22
CA PRO A 18 5.92 -11.30 -4.05
C PRO A 18 7.16 -10.46 -4.28
N SER A 19 7.17 -9.72 -5.39
CA SER A 19 8.30 -8.87 -5.79
C SER A 19 8.68 -7.82 -4.74
N HIS A 20 7.72 -7.29 -3.98
CA HIS A 20 7.98 -6.29 -2.93
C HIS A 20 8.61 -6.88 -1.66
N LEU A 21 8.60 -8.21 -1.50
CA LEU A 21 9.27 -8.90 -0.37
C LEU A 21 10.57 -9.60 -0.80
N ALA A 22 10.74 -9.86 -2.10
CA ALA A 22 11.93 -10.52 -2.63
C ALA A 22 13.20 -9.72 -2.33
N GLY A 23 14.21 -10.36 -1.74
CA GLY A 23 15.44 -9.71 -1.28
C GLY A 23 15.30 -8.88 0.02
N ASN A 24 14.08 -8.53 0.45
CA ASN A 24 13.84 -7.76 1.66
C ASN A 24 13.64 -8.69 2.88
N LYS A 25 14.74 -8.94 3.58
CA LYS A 25 14.77 -9.83 4.76
C LYS A 25 13.98 -9.27 5.94
N ALA A 26 13.96 -7.94 6.11
CA ALA A 26 13.28 -7.30 7.23
C ALA A 26 11.76 -7.43 7.09
N ASP A 27 11.23 -7.14 5.91
CA ASP A 27 9.79 -7.27 5.65
C ASP A 27 9.35 -8.73 5.63
N CYS A 28 10.16 -9.64 5.08
CA CYS A 28 9.92 -11.08 5.19
C CYS A 28 9.87 -11.53 6.65
N MET A 29 10.74 -11.00 7.52
CA MET A 29 10.72 -11.30 8.95
C MET A 29 9.46 -10.77 9.62
N ALA A 30 9.05 -9.54 9.33
CA ALA A 30 7.82 -8.94 9.86
C ALA A 30 6.59 -9.77 9.46
N VAL A 31 6.48 -10.14 8.18
CA VAL A 31 5.40 -11.00 7.68
C VAL A 31 5.43 -12.39 8.32
N ALA A 32 6.61 -12.99 8.47
CA ALA A 32 6.74 -14.29 9.13
C ALA A 32 6.32 -14.24 10.61
N MET A 33 6.70 -13.19 11.33
CA MET A 33 6.27 -12.98 12.72
C MET A 33 4.76 -12.80 12.81
N GLN A 34 4.16 -12.01 11.91
CA GLN A 34 2.71 -11.82 11.86
C GLN A 34 1.98 -13.12 11.53
N ALA A 35 2.50 -13.92 10.60
CA ALA A 35 1.95 -15.22 10.26
C ALA A 35 1.99 -16.19 11.45
N VAL A 36 3.10 -16.21 12.21
CA VAL A 36 3.22 -17.01 13.43
C VAL A 36 2.19 -16.58 14.47
N GLN A 37 1.98 -15.27 14.65
CA GLN A 37 0.95 -14.73 15.57
C GLN A 37 -0.46 -15.21 15.19
N TRP A 38 -0.75 -15.32 13.89
CA TRP A 38 -2.02 -15.85 13.39
C TRP A 38 -2.06 -17.38 13.27
N GLY A 39 -0.97 -18.09 13.61
CA GLY A 39 -0.87 -19.54 13.43
C GLY A 39 -0.93 -19.99 11.96
N MET A 40 -0.51 -19.14 11.03
CA MET A 40 -0.60 -19.36 9.58
C MET A 40 0.77 -19.56 8.93
N ASN A 41 0.77 -20.16 7.73
CA ASN A 41 1.99 -20.35 6.95
C ASN A 41 2.53 -18.99 6.43
N PRO A 42 3.77 -18.60 6.76
CA PRO A 42 4.37 -17.33 6.32
C PRO A 42 4.37 -17.08 4.82
N PHE A 43 4.58 -18.12 4.00
CA PHE A 43 4.58 -17.97 2.54
C PHE A 43 3.19 -17.65 1.99
N VAL A 44 2.15 -18.26 2.57
CA VAL A 44 0.75 -18.00 2.16
C VAL A 44 0.33 -16.60 2.59
N VAL A 45 0.71 -16.18 3.81
CA VAL A 45 0.46 -14.82 4.29
C VAL A 45 1.17 -13.81 3.40
N ALA A 46 2.43 -14.03 3.04
CA ALA A 46 3.19 -13.17 2.15
C ALA A 46 2.54 -12.98 0.78
N GLN A 47 2.04 -14.06 0.17
CA GLN A 47 1.33 -13.99 -1.12
C GLN A 47 0.05 -13.14 -1.09
N LYS A 48 -0.46 -12.86 0.11
CA LYS A 48 -1.64 -12.02 0.34
C LYS A 48 -1.29 -10.63 0.84
N THR A 49 -0.04 -10.20 0.64
CA THR A 49 0.40 -8.84 0.90
C THR A 49 0.57 -8.05 -0.39
N HIS A 50 0.51 -6.73 -0.25
CA HIS A 50 0.71 -5.78 -1.34
C HIS A 50 1.21 -4.46 -0.74
N VAL A 51 1.83 -3.59 -1.57
CA VAL A 51 2.34 -2.29 -1.11
C VAL A 51 1.56 -1.18 -1.80
N VAL A 52 0.99 -0.27 -1.00
CA VAL A 52 0.35 0.95 -1.47
C VAL A 52 1.04 2.14 -0.83
N SER A 53 1.56 3.06 -1.64
CA SER A 53 2.22 4.29 -1.16
C SER A 53 3.30 4.01 -0.09
N GLY A 54 4.07 2.92 -0.25
CA GLY A 54 5.14 2.51 0.67
C GLY A 54 4.68 1.80 1.94
N THR A 55 3.38 1.57 2.13
CA THR A 55 2.83 0.83 3.27
C THR A 55 2.43 -0.58 2.84
N LEU A 56 2.87 -1.59 3.60
CA LEU A 56 2.45 -2.98 3.40
C LEU A 56 1.01 -3.14 3.91
N GLY A 57 0.12 -3.62 3.05
CA GLY A 57 -1.23 -4.03 3.42
C GLY A 57 -1.45 -5.52 3.17
N TYR A 58 -2.56 -6.02 3.71
CA TYR A 58 -3.02 -7.40 3.56
C TYR A 58 -4.33 -7.45 2.76
N GLU A 59 -4.48 -8.46 1.91
CA GLU A 59 -5.73 -8.69 1.17
C GLU A 59 -6.86 -9.07 2.13
N ALA A 60 -8.08 -8.62 1.82
CA ALA A 60 -9.26 -8.93 2.63
C ALA A 60 -9.54 -10.43 2.78
N GLN A 61 -9.14 -11.26 1.79
CA GLN A 61 -9.25 -12.71 1.88
C GLN A 61 -8.43 -13.29 3.05
N LEU A 62 -7.22 -12.78 3.27
CA LEU A 62 -6.39 -13.20 4.39
C LEU A 62 -7.00 -12.72 5.71
N VAL A 63 -7.46 -11.47 5.76
CA VAL A 63 -8.15 -10.92 6.95
C VAL A 63 -9.32 -11.83 7.35
N ASN A 64 -10.15 -12.23 6.39
CA ASN A 64 -11.27 -13.14 6.67
C ASN A 64 -10.81 -14.50 7.20
N ALA A 65 -9.73 -15.07 6.62
CA ALA A 65 -9.17 -16.33 7.10
C ALA A 65 -8.65 -16.21 8.55
N VAL A 66 -8.04 -15.08 8.90
CA VAL A 66 -7.55 -14.80 10.25
C VAL A 66 -8.71 -14.72 11.23
N ILE A 67 -9.77 -13.97 10.91
CA ILE A 67 -10.98 -13.92 11.75
C ILE A 67 -11.56 -15.31 11.96
N TYR A 68 -11.60 -16.11 10.92
CA TYR A 68 -12.11 -17.47 11.00
C TYR A 68 -11.33 -18.38 11.95
N ALA A 69 -10.01 -18.25 11.97
CA ALA A 69 -9.14 -19.07 12.76
C ALA A 69 -9.06 -18.60 14.23
N MET A 70 -9.13 -17.28 14.44
CA MET A 70 -8.71 -16.66 15.69
C MET A 70 -9.83 -15.94 16.45
N ALA A 71 -10.94 -15.56 15.80
CA ALA A 71 -12.01 -14.86 16.49
C ALA A 71 -12.63 -15.76 17.57
N PRO A 72 -12.95 -15.22 18.77
CA PRO A 72 -13.56 -15.98 19.84
C PRO A 72 -15.08 -16.16 19.61
N THR A 73 -15.46 -16.63 18.42
CA THR A 73 -16.85 -16.93 18.04
C THR A 73 -17.18 -18.40 18.25
N LYS A 74 -18.46 -18.70 18.49
CA LYS A 74 -19.02 -20.06 18.55
C LYS A 74 -19.18 -20.65 17.15
N ASP A 75 -19.46 -19.79 16.19
CA ASP A 75 -19.76 -20.09 14.81
C ASP A 75 -18.91 -19.24 13.84
N ARG A 76 -19.05 -19.54 12.56
CA ARG A 76 -18.41 -18.80 11.47
C ARG A 76 -19.21 -17.52 11.19
N ILE A 77 -18.59 -16.50 10.60
CA ILE A 77 -19.34 -15.32 10.15
C ILE A 77 -20.40 -15.76 9.13
N HIS A 78 -21.64 -15.36 9.38
CA HIS A 78 -22.78 -15.56 8.50
C HIS A 78 -23.04 -14.30 7.68
N TYR A 79 -23.76 -14.47 6.57
CA TYR A 79 -24.02 -13.42 5.60
C TYR A 79 -25.46 -13.49 5.10
N GLU A 80 -26.11 -12.34 5.02
CA GLU A 80 -27.42 -12.18 4.38
C GLU A 80 -27.40 -10.90 3.54
N TRP A 81 -27.52 -11.05 2.22
CA TRP A 81 -27.64 -9.90 1.31
C TRP A 81 -29.11 -9.50 1.19
N PHE A 82 -29.38 -8.21 1.29
CA PHE A 82 -30.74 -7.66 1.20
C PHE A 82 -30.81 -6.50 0.21
N GLY A 83 -32.03 -6.17 -0.21
CA GLY A 83 -32.33 -5.11 -1.18
C GLY A 83 -32.32 -5.59 -2.64
N PRO A 84 -32.70 -4.71 -3.58
CA PRO A 84 -32.89 -5.04 -4.99
C PRO A 84 -31.55 -5.15 -5.75
N TRP A 85 -30.80 -6.22 -5.50
CA TRP A 85 -29.48 -6.47 -6.11
C TRP A 85 -29.51 -6.61 -7.64
N GLU A 86 -30.66 -6.91 -8.23
CA GLU A 86 -30.91 -6.89 -9.68
C GLU A 86 -30.65 -5.52 -10.31
N ASN A 87 -30.66 -4.44 -9.52
CA ASN A 87 -30.33 -3.10 -9.99
C ASN A 87 -28.83 -2.88 -10.23
N VAL A 88 -27.97 -3.78 -9.75
CA VAL A 88 -26.51 -3.62 -9.75
C VAL A 88 -25.82 -4.83 -10.39
N ILE A 89 -26.26 -6.05 -10.08
CA ILE A 89 -25.61 -7.27 -10.57
C ILE A 89 -25.65 -7.32 -12.10
N GLY A 90 -24.48 -7.53 -12.71
CA GLY A 90 -24.32 -7.66 -14.16
C GLY A 90 -24.33 -6.32 -14.91
N LYS A 91 -24.52 -5.18 -14.24
CA LYS A 91 -24.49 -3.86 -14.87
C LYS A 91 -23.07 -3.28 -14.84
N PHE A 92 -22.24 -3.64 -15.80
CA PHE A 92 -20.90 -3.09 -15.90
C PHE A 92 -20.56 -2.74 -17.34
N ALA A 93 -19.66 -1.76 -17.49
CA ALA A 93 -19.20 -1.27 -18.77
C ALA A 93 -17.68 -1.43 -18.88
N GLU A 94 -17.21 -1.68 -20.10
CA GLU A 94 -15.79 -1.61 -20.41
C GLU A 94 -15.37 -0.14 -20.51
N LYS A 95 -14.35 0.25 -19.74
CA LYS A 95 -13.74 1.57 -19.77
C LYS A 95 -12.27 1.44 -20.15
N VAL A 96 -11.72 2.51 -20.70
CA VAL A 96 -10.30 2.59 -21.07
C VAL A 96 -9.58 3.48 -20.06
N SER A 97 -8.51 2.97 -19.48
CA SER A 97 -7.65 3.73 -18.56
C SER A 97 -6.84 4.79 -19.31
N LYS A 98 -6.24 5.74 -18.58
CA LYS A 98 -5.37 6.77 -19.17
C LYS A 98 -4.20 6.19 -19.97
N ASN A 99 -3.82 4.94 -19.68
CA ASN A 99 -2.71 4.24 -20.33
C ASN A 99 -3.17 3.35 -21.49
N GLY A 100 -4.43 3.44 -21.93
CA GLY A 100 -4.99 2.65 -23.04
C GLY A 100 -5.46 1.25 -22.66
N ASN A 101 -5.24 0.80 -21.42
CA ASN A 101 -5.69 -0.53 -20.98
C ASN A 101 -7.19 -0.54 -20.70
N LYS A 102 -7.90 -1.54 -21.21
CA LYS A 102 -9.32 -1.79 -20.96
C LYS A 102 -9.54 -2.40 -19.57
N TYR A 103 -10.59 -1.98 -18.88
CA TYR A 103 -11.01 -2.53 -17.59
C TYR A 103 -12.52 -2.46 -17.43
N ILE A 104 -13.07 -3.29 -16.54
CA ILE A 104 -14.51 -3.30 -16.23
C ILE A 104 -14.77 -2.33 -15.08
N ALA A 105 -15.79 -1.49 -15.24
CA ALA A 105 -16.25 -0.55 -14.21
C ALA A 105 -17.77 -0.65 -14.00
N PRO A 106 -18.27 -0.26 -12.82
CA PRO A 106 -19.71 -0.19 -12.58
C PRO A 106 -20.42 0.68 -13.61
N ASP A 107 -21.59 0.21 -14.07
CA ASP A 107 -22.52 0.95 -14.95
C ASP A 107 -23.88 1.12 -14.26
N TRP A 108 -23.85 1.45 -12.97
CA TRP A 108 -25.00 1.84 -12.18
C TRP A 108 -24.69 3.12 -11.40
N THR A 109 -25.72 3.75 -10.87
CA THR A 109 -25.65 5.00 -10.10
C THR A 109 -25.87 4.76 -8.61
N LEU A 110 -25.58 5.76 -7.77
CA LEU A 110 -25.86 5.68 -6.34
C LEU A 110 -27.36 5.49 -6.03
N ALA A 111 -28.26 5.93 -6.93
CA ALA A 111 -29.68 5.71 -6.79
C ALA A 111 -30.05 4.22 -6.94
N ASP A 112 -29.36 3.50 -7.81
CA ASP A 112 -29.53 2.06 -8.01
C ASP A 112 -29.05 1.26 -6.77
N GLU A 113 -28.16 1.82 -5.96
CA GLU A 113 -27.65 1.21 -4.73
C GLU A 113 -28.58 1.42 -3.51
N LYS A 114 -29.68 2.18 -3.68
CA LYS A 114 -30.57 2.50 -2.58
C LYS A 114 -31.20 1.25 -1.98
N GLY A 115 -30.92 1.02 -0.70
CA GLY A 115 -31.46 -0.12 0.06
C GLY A 115 -30.74 -1.44 -0.18
N LEU A 116 -29.68 -1.47 -1.01
CA LEU A 116 -28.83 -2.65 -1.17
C LEU A 116 -27.82 -2.72 -0.03
N GLY A 117 -27.69 -3.89 0.56
CA GLY A 117 -26.73 -4.10 1.63
C GLY A 117 -26.50 -5.55 1.98
N ILE A 118 -25.71 -5.73 3.02
CA ILE A 118 -25.40 -7.01 3.61
C ILE A 118 -25.50 -6.90 5.14
N ARG A 119 -26.04 -7.94 5.75
CA ARG A 119 -25.97 -8.20 7.18
C ARG A 119 -24.93 -9.29 7.41
N VAL A 120 -23.99 -9.05 8.32
CA VAL A 120 -23.00 -10.04 8.76
C VAL A 120 -23.06 -10.20 10.27
N TRP A 121 -22.92 -11.43 10.75
CA TRP A 121 -22.97 -11.70 12.18
C TRP A 121 -22.20 -12.95 12.56
N ALA A 122 -21.82 -13.02 13.84
CA ALA A 122 -21.39 -14.24 14.51
C ALA A 122 -21.73 -14.12 16.01
N THR A 123 -21.81 -15.26 16.67
CA THR A 123 -22.11 -15.36 18.10
C THR A 123 -20.81 -15.52 18.87
N MET A 124 -20.53 -14.65 19.83
CA MET A 124 -19.31 -14.75 20.63
C MET A 124 -19.39 -15.91 21.62
N LYS A 125 -18.23 -16.49 21.97
CA LYS A 125 -18.15 -17.47 23.06
C LYS A 125 -18.61 -16.81 24.36
N GLY A 126 -19.58 -17.43 25.03
CA GLY A 126 -20.20 -16.90 26.25
C GLY A 126 -21.38 -15.95 26.03
N GLU A 127 -21.72 -15.59 24.78
CA GLU A 127 -22.90 -14.77 24.46
C GLU A 127 -24.00 -15.63 23.82
N ASP A 128 -25.27 -15.35 24.12
CA ASP A 128 -26.40 -16.06 23.53
C ASP A 128 -26.92 -15.37 22.27
N GLU A 129 -26.83 -14.04 22.22
CA GLU A 129 -27.24 -13.23 21.07
C GLU A 129 -26.06 -12.99 20.11
N PRO A 130 -26.28 -13.04 18.80
CA PRO A 130 -25.25 -12.75 17.82
C PRO A 130 -24.93 -11.26 17.76
N ARG A 131 -23.66 -10.93 17.50
CA ARG A 131 -23.26 -9.56 17.18
C ARG A 131 -23.44 -9.32 15.70
N VAL A 132 -24.28 -8.36 15.34
CA VAL A 132 -24.69 -8.09 13.96
C VAL A 132 -24.07 -6.77 13.48
N LEU A 133 -23.67 -6.73 12.21
CA LEU A 133 -23.34 -5.51 11.48
C LEU A 133 -24.12 -5.50 10.18
N GLU A 134 -24.81 -4.39 9.91
CA GLU A 134 -25.39 -4.11 8.60
C GLU A 134 -24.55 -3.08 7.87
N LEU A 135 -24.30 -3.32 6.59
CA LEU A 135 -23.53 -2.45 5.71
C LEU A 135 -24.26 -2.27 4.39
N LEU A 136 -24.60 -1.01 4.06
CA LEU A 136 -25.16 -0.68 2.76
C LEU A 136 -24.05 -0.59 1.70
N LEU A 137 -24.37 -0.97 0.47
CA LEU A 137 -23.44 -0.83 -0.66
C LEU A 137 -22.99 0.62 -0.84
N SER A 138 -23.90 1.58 -0.65
CA SER A 138 -23.63 3.03 -0.71
C SER A 138 -22.64 3.52 0.35
N GLN A 139 -22.43 2.78 1.45
CA GLN A 139 -21.44 3.10 2.48
C GLN A 139 -20.02 2.58 2.14
N ALA A 140 -19.88 1.79 1.08
CA ALA A 140 -18.59 1.35 0.56
C ALA A 140 -17.99 2.44 -0.35
N GLN A 141 -17.46 3.50 0.26
CA GLN A 141 -16.97 4.68 -0.49
C GLN A 141 -15.72 4.41 -1.32
N VAL A 142 -14.83 3.53 -0.85
CA VAL A 142 -13.56 3.21 -1.53
C VAL A 142 -13.72 1.92 -2.34
N ARG A 143 -13.60 2.02 -3.67
CA ARG A 143 -13.87 0.92 -4.62
C ARG A 143 -12.80 0.80 -5.71
N ASN A 144 -11.55 0.60 -5.30
CA ASN A 144 -10.40 0.63 -6.22
C ASN A 144 -10.18 -0.68 -7.01
N SER A 145 -10.93 -1.73 -6.69
CA SER A 145 -10.91 -2.99 -7.45
C SER A 145 -11.96 -2.99 -8.57
N THR A 146 -11.60 -3.46 -9.76
CA THR A 146 -12.55 -3.74 -10.85
C THR A 146 -13.60 -4.78 -10.45
N LEU A 147 -13.31 -5.61 -9.44
CA LEU A 147 -14.26 -6.57 -8.88
C LEU A 147 -15.48 -5.91 -8.24
N TRP A 148 -15.41 -4.63 -7.87
CA TRP A 148 -16.62 -3.92 -7.43
C TRP A 148 -17.67 -3.83 -8.53
N ALA A 149 -17.28 -3.94 -9.80
CA ALA A 149 -18.19 -3.97 -10.93
C ALA A 149 -18.74 -5.39 -11.21
N SER A 150 -17.84 -6.38 -11.25
CA SER A 150 -18.18 -7.75 -11.67
C SER A 150 -18.69 -8.63 -10.54
N ASP A 151 -18.24 -8.41 -9.31
CA ASP A 151 -18.64 -9.16 -8.10
C ASP A 151 -18.82 -8.23 -6.87
N PRO A 152 -19.80 -7.31 -6.91
CA PRO A 152 -20.04 -6.35 -5.84
C PRO A 152 -20.48 -7.01 -4.53
N LYS A 153 -21.16 -8.17 -4.58
CA LYS A 153 -21.61 -8.89 -3.38
C LYS A 153 -20.44 -9.42 -2.57
N GLN A 154 -19.46 -10.03 -3.23
CA GLN A 154 -18.26 -10.52 -2.57
C GLN A 154 -17.43 -9.38 -1.98
N GLN A 155 -17.22 -8.31 -2.74
CA GLN A 155 -16.47 -7.13 -2.26
C GLN A 155 -17.14 -6.50 -1.03
N LEU A 156 -18.46 -6.35 -1.04
CA LEU A 156 -19.19 -5.82 0.11
C LEU A 156 -19.10 -6.76 1.32
N ALA A 157 -19.15 -8.07 1.12
CA ALA A 157 -18.99 -9.04 2.20
C ALA A 157 -17.60 -8.95 2.85
N TYR A 158 -16.55 -8.83 2.05
CA TYR A 158 -15.19 -8.65 2.56
C TYR A 158 -15.04 -7.37 3.38
N LEU A 159 -15.60 -6.26 2.91
CA LEU A 159 -15.63 -5.01 3.66
C LEU A 159 -16.43 -5.14 4.95
N ALA A 160 -17.58 -5.82 4.92
CA ALA A 160 -18.43 -6.03 6.09
C ALA A 160 -17.75 -6.86 7.17
N VAL A 161 -17.09 -7.98 6.82
CA VAL A 161 -16.34 -8.81 7.78
C VAL A 161 -15.22 -8.00 8.44
N LYS A 162 -14.50 -7.21 7.65
CA LYS A 162 -13.44 -6.34 8.17
C LYS A 162 -13.98 -5.28 9.13
N ARG A 163 -15.11 -4.62 8.80
CA ARG A 163 -15.75 -3.65 9.71
C ARG A 163 -16.27 -4.32 10.98
N TRP A 164 -16.86 -5.51 10.84
CA TRP A 164 -17.37 -6.30 11.96
C TRP A 164 -16.22 -6.70 12.89
N SER A 165 -15.10 -7.17 12.34
CA SER A 165 -13.95 -7.58 13.13
C SER A 165 -13.25 -6.41 13.80
N ARG A 166 -13.15 -5.26 13.15
CA ARG A 166 -12.64 -4.04 13.80
C ARG A 166 -13.48 -3.62 15.00
N LEU A 167 -14.79 -3.85 14.94
CA LEU A 167 -15.70 -3.49 16.03
C LEU A 167 -15.69 -4.51 17.17
N TYR A 168 -15.64 -5.81 16.85
CA TYR A 168 -15.90 -6.87 17.82
C TYR A 168 -14.73 -7.82 18.12
N CYS A 169 -13.71 -7.85 17.27
CA CYS A 169 -12.46 -8.62 17.46
C CYS A 169 -11.21 -7.80 17.06
N PRO A 170 -11.06 -6.54 17.49
CA PRO A 170 -9.94 -5.69 17.08
C PRO A 170 -8.58 -6.30 17.42
N GLU A 171 -8.49 -7.06 18.51
CA GLU A 171 -7.30 -7.77 18.98
C GLU A 171 -6.80 -8.85 18.02
N VAL A 172 -7.67 -9.36 17.15
CA VAL A 172 -7.29 -10.38 16.16
C VAL A 172 -6.59 -9.74 14.96
N ILE A 173 -7.00 -8.53 14.57
CA ILE A 173 -6.47 -7.81 13.41
C ILE A 173 -5.32 -6.88 13.79
N LEU A 174 -5.22 -6.45 15.05
CA LEU A 174 -4.12 -5.62 15.58
C LEU A 174 -3.80 -4.37 14.73
N GLY A 175 -4.81 -3.82 14.07
CA GLY A 175 -4.65 -2.62 13.25
C GLY A 175 -3.91 -2.84 11.93
N VAL A 176 -3.75 -4.08 11.43
CA VAL A 176 -3.19 -4.27 10.08
C VAL A 176 -4.07 -3.60 9.04
N TYR A 177 -3.43 -2.92 8.08
CA TYR A 177 -4.11 -2.25 6.99
C TYR A 177 -4.51 -3.24 5.91
N SER A 178 -5.72 -3.07 5.39
CA SER A 178 -6.16 -3.76 4.18
C SER A 178 -5.89 -2.91 2.93
N THR A 179 -5.83 -3.55 1.77
CA THR A 179 -5.62 -2.89 0.46
C THR A 179 -6.46 -1.64 0.28
N ASP A 180 -7.75 -1.77 0.54
CA ASP A 180 -8.73 -0.75 0.23
C ASP A 180 -8.65 0.44 1.19
N GLU A 181 -8.03 0.27 2.36
CA GLU A 181 -7.83 1.37 3.32
C GLU A 181 -6.61 2.22 3.00
N LEU A 182 -5.60 1.63 2.37
CA LEU A 182 -4.39 2.35 1.99
C LEU A 182 -4.60 3.22 0.74
N ASP A 183 -5.50 2.80 -0.15
CA ASP A 183 -5.81 3.51 -1.38
C ASP A 183 -6.81 4.68 -1.20
N GLY A 184 -7.52 4.76 -0.06
CA GLY A 184 -8.42 5.86 0.28
C GLY A 184 -7.70 7.00 1.01
N LYS A 185 -7.27 8.05 0.32
CA LYS A 185 -6.68 9.24 0.99
C LYS A 185 -7.75 10.01 1.79
N PRO A 186 -7.45 10.58 2.98
CA PRO A 186 -6.22 11.36 3.27
C PRO A 186 -5.42 10.96 4.55
N LYS A 187 -4.11 11.23 4.54
CA LYS A 187 -3.17 11.19 5.69
C LYS A 187 -3.55 12.22 6.78
N PRO A 188 -2.89 12.24 7.95
CA PRO A 188 -2.70 11.21 8.98
C PRO A 188 -3.40 11.63 10.31
N GLU A 189 -3.77 10.67 11.18
CA GLU A 189 -4.25 11.03 12.52
C GLU A 189 -3.11 11.56 13.41
N ARG A 190 -3.43 12.62 14.15
CA ARG A 190 -2.54 13.51 14.90
C ARG A 190 -2.36 12.97 16.31
N ASP A 191 -1.12 12.94 16.80
CA ASP A 191 -0.82 12.57 18.19
C ASP A 191 -1.51 13.56 19.17
N VAL A 192 -2.34 13.01 20.07
CA VAL A 192 -3.19 13.74 21.03
C VAL A 192 -2.66 13.71 22.47
N THR A 193 -1.39 13.37 22.69
CA THR A 193 -0.77 13.60 24.00
C THR A 193 -0.60 15.11 24.27
N PRO A 194 -1.05 15.65 25.42
CA PRO A 194 -0.84 17.07 25.75
C PRO A 194 0.66 17.34 25.91
N ARG A 195 1.21 18.20 25.06
CA ARG A 195 2.63 18.59 25.10
C ARG A 195 2.86 19.63 26.20
N THR A 196 3.98 19.53 26.91
CA THR A 196 4.35 20.50 27.95
C THR A 196 5.16 21.66 27.36
N ASN A 197 5.22 22.81 28.03
CA ASN A 197 6.00 23.96 27.57
C ASN A 197 7.52 23.68 27.47
N ALA A 198 8.02 22.62 28.10
CA ALA A 198 9.39 22.15 27.93
C ALA A 198 9.64 21.50 26.55
N ASP A 199 8.60 20.95 25.92
CA ASP A 199 8.68 20.30 24.61
C ASP A 199 8.77 21.31 23.45
N LEU A 200 8.17 22.49 23.63
CA LEU A 200 8.18 23.56 22.62
C LEU A 200 9.55 24.25 22.49
N ASN A 201 10.25 24.49 23.60
CA ASN A 201 11.56 25.16 23.57
C ASN A 201 12.72 24.24 23.15
N LYS A 202 12.59 22.90 23.29
CA LYS A 202 13.55 21.94 22.73
C LYS A 202 13.45 21.83 21.20
N MET A 203 12.26 21.93 20.64
CA MET A 203 12.02 21.85 19.19
C MET A 203 12.54 23.08 18.41
N ILE A 204 12.66 24.25 19.05
CA ILE A 204 13.12 25.49 18.39
C ILE A 204 14.66 25.58 18.35
N ASN A 205 15.38 24.93 19.28
CA ASN A 205 16.85 25.00 19.39
C ASN A 205 17.60 23.74 18.93
N THR A 206 16.92 22.71 18.44
CA THR A 206 17.55 21.46 17.95
C THR A 206 17.35 21.24 16.46
N LYS A 207 17.21 22.33 15.66
CA LYS A 207 17.29 22.24 14.19
C LYS A 207 18.72 21.85 13.79
N LYS A 208 18.95 20.54 13.72
CA LYS A 208 19.96 19.89 12.90
C LYS A 208 19.19 18.95 11.96
N ALA A 209 19.56 19.01 10.68
CA ALA A 209 18.92 18.34 9.56
C ALA A 209 18.51 16.90 9.87
N GLU A 210 17.28 16.54 9.51
CA GLU A 210 16.84 15.15 9.50
C GLU A 210 17.38 14.45 8.24
N PRO A 211 18.06 13.29 8.39
CA PRO A 211 18.54 12.48 7.29
C PRO A 211 17.37 11.83 6.55
N ILE A 212 17.44 11.87 5.23
CA ILE A 212 16.59 11.08 4.32
C ILE A 212 17.30 9.73 4.16
N GLU A 213 16.75 8.67 4.76
CA GLU A 213 17.13 7.28 4.45
C GLU A 213 16.30 6.78 3.26
N GLY A 214 16.96 6.60 2.12
CA GLY A 214 16.50 5.84 0.95
C GLY A 214 17.56 4.81 0.56
N GLU A 215 17.13 3.56 0.47
CA GLU A 215 17.77 2.33 -0.05
C GLU A 215 19.26 2.38 -0.47
N LEU A 216 20.10 1.66 0.29
CA LEU A 216 21.34 1.09 -0.23
C LEU A 216 20.99 -0.11 -1.16
N GLU A 217 20.67 0.19 -2.42
CA GLU A 217 21.13 -0.68 -3.49
C GLU A 217 22.65 -0.78 -3.35
N THR A 218 23.24 -1.98 -3.43
CA THR A 218 24.66 -2.11 -3.68
C THR A 218 24.94 -1.65 -5.11
N THR A 219 24.94 -0.34 -5.34
CA THR A 219 25.62 0.29 -6.46
C THR A 219 27.08 -0.12 -6.33
N LYS A 220 27.65 -0.69 -7.39
CA LYS A 220 29.11 -0.71 -7.53
C LYS A 220 29.57 0.71 -7.21
N VAL A 221 30.37 0.87 -6.15
CA VAL A 221 30.89 2.17 -5.75
C VAL A 221 31.71 2.64 -6.94
N ASP A 222 31.18 3.64 -7.61
CA ASP A 222 31.90 4.37 -8.62
C ASP A 222 32.99 5.12 -7.84
N GLU A 223 34.26 4.69 -7.94
CA GLU A 223 35.38 5.22 -7.14
C GLU A 223 35.67 6.71 -7.41
N ARG A 224 34.96 7.32 -8.36
CA ARG A 224 35.06 8.74 -8.73
C ARG A 224 34.45 9.63 -7.64
N SER A 225 35.05 10.80 -7.43
CA SER A 225 34.55 11.76 -6.44
C SER A 225 33.15 12.30 -6.83
N PRO A 226 32.34 12.73 -5.85
CA PRO A 226 31.00 13.28 -6.11
C PRO A 226 31.01 14.46 -7.09
N ASP A 227 32.05 15.30 -7.02
CA ASP A 227 32.22 16.43 -7.95
C ASP A 227 32.57 15.96 -9.37
N ALA A 228 33.31 14.87 -9.53
CA ALA A 228 33.57 14.26 -10.83
C ALA A 228 32.30 13.63 -11.43
N LEU A 229 31.47 12.99 -10.61
CA LEU A 229 30.18 12.43 -11.03
C LEU A 229 29.20 13.53 -11.46
N LEU A 230 29.19 14.67 -10.75
CA LEU A 230 28.41 15.85 -11.14
C LEU A 230 28.93 16.47 -12.44
N ALA A 231 30.25 16.56 -12.62
CA ALA A 231 30.85 17.05 -13.87
C ALA A 231 30.52 16.14 -15.05
N ASP A 232 30.58 14.81 -14.88
CA ASP A 232 30.21 13.83 -15.89
C ASP A 232 28.72 13.96 -16.28
N PHE A 233 27.85 14.13 -15.29
CA PHE A 233 26.43 14.40 -15.54
C PHE A 233 26.23 15.71 -16.31
N THR A 234 26.92 16.77 -15.92
CA THR A 234 26.82 18.09 -16.56
C THR A 234 27.21 18.00 -18.04
N ASN A 235 28.29 17.27 -18.34
CA ASN A 235 28.73 17.00 -19.71
C ASN A 235 27.74 16.12 -20.48
N ALA A 236 27.18 15.08 -19.84
CA ALA A 236 26.20 14.18 -20.46
C ALA A 236 24.86 14.88 -20.74
N ALA A 237 24.37 15.71 -19.81
CA ALA A 237 23.16 16.51 -19.95
C ALA A 237 23.29 17.55 -21.07
N SER A 238 24.44 18.22 -21.16
CA SER A 238 24.70 19.19 -22.24
C SER A 238 24.69 18.53 -23.63
N ASN A 239 25.17 17.28 -23.73
CA ASN A 239 25.25 16.51 -24.97
C ASN A 239 24.03 15.58 -25.23
N ALA A 240 23.01 15.61 -24.37
CA ALA A 240 21.82 14.78 -24.53
C ALA A 240 21.04 15.17 -25.82
N LYS A 241 20.67 14.18 -26.63
CA LYS A 241 19.98 14.38 -27.91
C LYS A 241 18.46 14.33 -27.80
N SER A 242 17.93 13.82 -26.70
CA SER A 242 16.50 13.71 -26.43
C SER A 242 16.22 13.80 -24.93
N VAL A 243 14.98 14.14 -24.57
CA VAL A 243 14.52 14.14 -23.17
C VAL A 243 14.64 12.75 -22.54
N ALA A 244 14.44 11.69 -23.33
CA ALA A 244 14.62 10.31 -22.87
C ALA A 244 16.08 9.98 -22.52
N ASP A 245 17.05 10.49 -23.30
CA ASP A 245 18.48 10.33 -23.00
C ASP A 245 18.87 11.13 -21.76
N LEU A 246 18.35 12.36 -21.62
CA LEU A 246 18.57 13.20 -20.46
C LEU A 246 18.02 12.53 -19.18
N GLU A 247 16.82 11.95 -19.23
CA GLU A 247 16.22 11.19 -18.13
C GLU A 247 17.03 9.95 -17.76
N LYS A 248 17.61 9.27 -18.74
CA LYS A 248 18.47 8.11 -18.50
C LYS A 248 19.76 8.51 -17.77
N PHE A 249 20.41 9.60 -18.17
CA PHE A 249 21.60 10.11 -17.49
C PHE A 249 21.27 10.61 -16.09
N PHE A 250 20.14 11.29 -15.94
CA PHE A 250 19.71 11.82 -14.65
C PHE A 250 19.39 10.71 -13.64
N LYS A 251 18.70 9.63 -14.04
CA LYS A 251 18.46 8.47 -13.17
C LYS A 251 19.75 7.82 -12.67
N TYR A 252 20.79 7.77 -13.51
CA TYR A 252 22.11 7.28 -13.09
C TYR A 252 22.71 8.21 -12.04
N SER A 253 22.74 9.52 -12.30
CA SER A 253 23.29 10.53 -11.39
C SER A 253 22.53 10.61 -10.06
N GLN A 254 21.21 10.51 -10.08
CA GLN A 254 20.37 10.46 -8.87
C GLN A 254 20.75 9.29 -7.96
N ARG A 255 21.06 8.13 -8.55
CA ARG A 255 21.46 6.95 -7.78
C ARG A 255 22.86 7.07 -7.20
N VAL A 256 23.84 7.59 -7.97
CA VAL A 256 25.24 7.67 -7.51
C VAL A 256 25.51 8.88 -6.61
N LEU A 257 24.71 9.94 -6.71
CA LEU A 257 24.79 11.14 -5.86
C LEU A 257 23.78 11.10 -4.70
N ALA A 258 23.03 10.00 -4.50
CA ALA A 258 22.00 9.89 -3.45
C ALA A 258 22.52 10.22 -2.03
N SER A 259 23.79 9.91 -1.74
CA SER A 259 24.46 10.20 -0.48
C SER A 259 25.18 11.56 -0.42
N HIS A 260 25.08 12.39 -1.47
CA HIS A 260 25.78 13.66 -1.64
C HIS A 260 24.79 14.79 -1.98
N PRO A 261 24.06 15.32 -0.99
CA PRO A 261 22.89 16.18 -1.22
C PRO A 261 23.21 17.46 -1.99
N ASP A 262 24.35 18.10 -1.71
CA ASP A 262 24.76 19.35 -2.39
C ASP A 262 25.02 19.14 -3.90
N GLN A 263 25.62 18.02 -4.28
CA GLN A 263 25.87 17.66 -5.68
C GLN A 263 24.60 17.14 -6.36
N LEU A 264 23.73 16.45 -5.62
CA LEU A 264 22.45 15.98 -6.12
C LEU A 264 21.51 17.15 -6.44
N GLU A 265 21.46 18.17 -5.58
CA GLU A 265 20.69 19.39 -5.81
C GLU A 265 21.14 20.10 -7.10
N LYS A 266 22.46 20.27 -7.27
CA LYS A 266 23.03 20.82 -8.52
C LYS A 266 22.68 19.97 -9.75
N ALA A 267 22.65 18.64 -9.63
CA ALA A 267 22.24 17.76 -10.72
C ALA A 267 20.74 17.88 -11.04
N ILE A 268 19.89 18.06 -10.03
CA ILE A 268 18.44 18.30 -10.20
C ILE A 268 18.20 19.62 -10.94
N ASP A 269 18.94 20.67 -10.57
CA ASP A 269 18.85 21.98 -11.21
C ASP A 269 19.27 21.89 -12.68
N ILE A 270 20.41 21.27 -12.97
CA ILE A 270 20.92 21.07 -14.33
C ILE A 270 19.91 20.26 -15.17
N TYR A 271 19.33 19.20 -14.61
CA TYR A 271 18.30 18.41 -15.29
C TYR A 271 17.06 19.23 -15.61
N SER A 272 16.56 19.99 -14.64
CA SER A 272 15.33 20.78 -14.77
C SER A 272 15.49 21.88 -15.82
N ILE A 273 16.62 22.59 -15.79
CA ILE A 273 16.96 23.61 -16.79
C ILE A 273 17.08 22.98 -18.18
N ARG A 274 17.85 21.90 -18.31
CA ARG A 274 18.08 21.27 -19.62
C ARG A 274 16.82 20.65 -20.21
N LYS A 275 15.96 20.07 -19.38
CA LYS A 275 14.67 19.52 -19.81
C LYS A 275 13.76 20.61 -20.36
N ALA A 276 13.66 21.75 -19.66
CA ALA A 276 12.88 22.89 -20.11
C ALA A 276 13.38 23.42 -21.46
N GLU A 277 14.70 23.59 -21.65
CA GLU A 277 15.29 24.00 -22.94
C GLU A 277 14.98 23.03 -24.09
N MET A 278 14.97 21.72 -23.79
CA MET A 278 14.69 20.68 -24.80
C MET A 278 13.20 20.57 -25.13
N GLU A 279 12.31 20.91 -24.19
CA GLU A 279 10.87 20.94 -24.43
C GLU A 279 10.44 22.23 -25.17
N GLU A 280 11.10 23.37 -24.90
CA GLU A 280 10.89 24.64 -25.63
C GLU A 280 11.42 24.63 -27.07
N SER A 281 12.44 23.83 -27.39
CA SER A 281 13.00 23.72 -28.75
C SER A 281 12.25 22.78 -29.69
N VAL A 282 11.23 22.06 -29.18
CA VAL A 282 10.37 21.13 -29.94
C VAL A 282 9.00 21.75 -30.26
N GLY A 283 8.67 22.92 -29.68
CA GLY A 283 7.49 23.73 -29.98
C GLY A 283 7.75 24.78 -31.05
#